data_AF-A0A7C5IA45-F1
#
_entry.id   AF-A0A7C5IA45-F1
#
_cell.length_a   1.000
_cell.length_b   1.000
_cell.length_c   1.000
_cell.angle_alpha   90.00
_cell.angle_beta   90.00
_cell.angle_gamma   90.00
#
_symmetry.space_group_name_H-M   'P 1'
#
loop_
_entity.id
_entity.type
_entity.pdbx_description
1 polymer ?
#
loop_
_entity_poly.entity_id
_entity_poly.type
_entity_poly.pdbx_seq_one_letter_code
_entity_poly.pdbx_strand_id
1 'polypeptide(L)'
;MDERTLESTDLLDIYCYLACMGPEAFSRSNCAQHLGLLRAHSARAAEAILDETARQETSRRLAGLLAERLSRVGSGRAVGPLLAALVDSDVEAGFTVLKELAAAAPAPIATDLSDVLLSLLIAEGRACPAAESRRVVYLLTVLAELALSSEGRARAFLALTQNLQDRNALYMLLPSRLYPARPEEGATVLTDGNDDAVEAVLLGATVRPRGKAEFHETCKFVMAQGAGLSVLGRVHRILTRRLKPQDARSLSATVRAVVLGWLEGTRRVIAHLPEEADTWTLNLLAMVVSGLKEPSRSLACEYVLKGASALLKSNALSGGNAILEDDALAFVQAVVTAAAVHSTPEVASAMARRMVMDAAAAMHVRAPDHKAARAFGKMVLSMQSEFRRRAPLSSALTPVMPFLTAFVPDQAQANGSDVWTDALDLAANG
;
A
#
# COMPACT_ATOMS: atom_id res chain seq x y z
N MET A 1 38.44 33.03 22.69
CA MET A 1 37.53 31.87 22.75
C MET A 1 36.97 31.83 24.16
N ASP A 2 35.66 31.89 24.29
CA ASP A 2 34.94 31.97 25.57
C ASP A 2 34.97 30.58 26.25
N GLU A 3 35.33 30.46 27.54
CA GLU A 3 35.51 29.16 28.23
C GLU A 3 34.28 28.24 28.09
N ARG A 4 33.07 28.83 28.01
CA ARG A 4 31.80 28.12 27.79
C ARG A 4 31.71 27.37 26.46
N THR A 5 32.42 27.83 25.43
CA THR A 5 32.44 27.20 24.09
C THR A 5 33.35 25.97 24.03
N LEU A 6 34.45 25.98 24.81
CA LEU A 6 35.34 24.83 24.96
C LEU A 6 34.65 23.69 25.73
N GLU A 7 33.98 24.02 26.85
CA GLU A 7 33.22 23.03 27.64
C GLU A 7 32.12 22.33 26.83
N SER A 8 31.51 23.02 25.86
CA SER A 8 30.45 22.44 25.03
C SER A 8 30.99 21.54 23.92
N THR A 9 32.16 21.86 23.36
CA THR A 9 32.80 21.01 22.34
C THR A 9 33.33 19.72 22.98
N ASP A 10 33.99 19.84 24.12
CA ASP A 10 34.52 18.69 24.88
C ASP A 10 33.39 17.74 25.31
N LEU A 11 32.24 18.27 25.73
CA LEU A 11 31.06 17.47 26.08
C LEU A 11 30.59 16.59 24.91
N LEU A 12 30.44 17.17 23.72
CA LEU A 12 29.99 16.44 22.52
C LEU A 12 31.03 15.41 22.08
N ASP A 13 32.31 15.79 22.01
CA ASP A 13 33.37 14.91 21.53
C ASP A 13 33.57 13.70 22.48
N ILE A 14 33.55 13.93 23.80
CA ILE A 14 33.64 12.85 24.80
C ILE A 14 32.40 11.94 24.71
N TYR A 15 31.20 12.50 24.61
CA TYR A 15 29.99 11.69 24.48
C TYR A 15 30.02 10.83 23.21
N CYS A 16 30.35 11.41 22.05
CA CYS A 16 30.43 10.66 20.80
C CYS A 16 31.52 9.58 20.85
N TYR A 17 32.66 9.86 21.49
CA TYR A 17 33.70 8.87 21.70
C TYR A 17 33.20 7.70 22.57
N LEU A 18 32.57 7.99 23.72
CA LEU A 18 32.00 6.95 24.59
C LEU A 18 30.89 6.15 23.88
N ALA A 19 30.02 6.81 23.12
CA ALA A 19 28.99 6.14 22.33
C ALA A 19 29.61 5.13 21.34
N CYS A 20 30.69 5.53 20.64
CA CYS A 20 31.42 4.64 19.73
C CYS A 20 32.10 3.45 20.43
N MET A 21 32.42 3.56 21.72
CA MET A 21 32.95 2.46 22.54
C MET A 21 31.84 1.52 23.06
N GLY A 22 30.58 1.91 22.93
CA GLY A 22 29.41 1.12 23.34
C GLY A 22 28.80 1.55 24.68
N PRO A 23 27.59 1.05 25.01
CA PRO A 23 26.82 1.51 26.17
C PRO A 23 27.52 1.25 27.52
N GLU A 24 28.34 0.22 27.61
CA GLU A 24 29.11 -0.11 28.82
C GLU A 24 30.16 0.97 29.18
N ALA A 25 30.58 1.77 28.19
CA ALA A 25 31.52 2.87 28.38
C ALA A 25 30.96 3.99 29.27
N PHE A 26 29.63 4.06 29.45
CA PHE A 26 28.95 5.01 30.32
C PHE A 26 28.92 4.59 31.81
N SER A 27 29.61 3.50 32.19
CA SER A 27 29.87 3.22 33.60
C SER A 27 31.06 4.04 34.11
N ARG A 28 31.08 4.42 35.40
CA ARG A 28 32.17 5.23 35.97
C ARG A 28 33.55 4.57 35.81
N SER A 29 33.63 3.26 36.01
CA SER A 29 34.88 2.50 35.87
C SER A 29 35.38 2.46 34.42
N ASN A 30 34.49 2.17 33.47
CA ASN A 30 34.89 2.04 32.06
C ASN A 30 35.15 3.41 31.45
N CYS A 31 34.37 4.42 31.81
CA CYS A 31 34.61 5.80 31.42
C CYS A 31 36.00 6.26 31.89
N ALA A 32 36.36 6.03 33.15
CA ALA A 32 37.70 6.36 33.64
C ALA A 32 38.81 5.60 32.89
N GLN A 33 38.59 4.33 32.52
CA GLN A 33 39.53 3.55 31.74
C GLN A 33 39.69 4.11 30.31
N HIS A 34 38.59 4.45 29.64
CA HIS A 34 38.60 4.98 28.27
C HIS A 34 39.12 6.42 28.19
N LEU A 35 38.92 7.21 29.24
CA LEU A 35 39.35 8.61 29.31
C LEU A 35 40.66 8.83 30.07
N GLY A 36 41.31 7.76 30.58
CA GLY A 36 42.55 7.82 31.39
C GLY A 36 43.77 8.46 30.70
N LEU A 37 43.61 8.92 29.45
CA LEU A 37 44.60 9.62 28.64
C LEU A 37 44.18 11.05 28.25
N LEU A 38 42.97 11.49 28.59
CA LEU A 38 42.44 12.80 28.22
C LEU A 38 42.76 13.86 29.29
N ARG A 39 42.82 15.13 28.85
CA ARG A 39 43.27 16.27 29.66
C ARG A 39 42.40 16.46 30.91
N ALA A 40 42.92 17.11 31.94
CA ALA A 40 42.19 17.42 33.18
C ALA A 40 40.82 18.12 32.97
N HIS A 41 40.62 18.80 31.84
CA HIS A 41 39.37 19.48 31.46
C HIS A 41 38.27 18.50 31.00
N SER A 42 38.62 17.27 30.61
CA SER A 42 37.68 16.21 30.22
C SER A 42 36.95 15.58 31.40
N ALA A 43 37.45 15.75 32.63
CA ALA A 43 36.85 15.19 33.84
C ALA A 43 35.46 15.78 34.13
N ARG A 44 35.28 17.09 34.00
CA ARG A 44 33.97 17.75 34.24
C ARG A 44 32.92 17.34 33.22
N ALA A 45 33.30 17.27 31.95
CA ALA A 45 32.40 16.82 30.89
C ALA A 45 32.00 15.35 31.08
N ALA A 46 32.95 14.48 31.45
CA ALA A 46 32.67 13.10 31.79
C ALA A 46 31.73 12.97 33.00
N GLU A 47 31.97 13.73 34.07
CA GLU A 47 31.07 13.77 35.23
C GLU A 47 29.65 14.19 34.85
N ALA A 48 29.49 15.20 33.98
CA ALA A 48 28.18 15.64 33.50
C ALA A 48 27.47 14.59 32.62
N ILE A 49 28.21 13.79 31.86
CA ILE A 49 27.66 12.68 31.04
C ILE A 49 27.24 11.51 31.95
N LEU A 50 28.01 11.23 32.99
CA LEU A 50 27.79 10.11 33.90
C LEU A 50 26.75 10.41 35.00
N ASP A 51 26.33 11.67 35.15
CA ASP A 51 25.27 12.06 36.08
C ASP A 51 23.90 11.59 35.58
N GLU A 52 23.37 10.52 36.20
CA GLU A 52 22.07 9.95 35.86
C GLU A 52 20.92 10.93 36.12
N THR A 53 21.07 11.82 37.11
CA THR A 53 20.01 12.78 37.49
C THR A 53 19.86 13.90 36.44
N ALA A 54 20.93 14.21 35.73
CA ALA A 54 20.96 15.20 34.66
C ALA A 54 20.84 14.60 33.24
N ARG A 55 20.72 13.27 33.10
CA ARG A 55 20.85 12.56 31.81
C ARG A 55 19.97 13.11 30.68
N GLN A 56 18.72 13.47 30.98
CA GLN A 56 17.79 14.03 29.99
C GLN A 56 18.17 15.47 29.57
N GLU A 57 18.64 16.28 30.52
CA GLU A 57 19.12 17.63 30.22
C GLU A 57 20.43 17.57 29.43
N THR A 58 21.35 16.69 29.82
CA THR A 58 22.57 16.40 29.06
C THR A 58 22.24 15.92 27.65
N SER A 59 21.22 15.07 27.48
CA SER A 59 20.79 14.59 26.17
C SER A 59 20.31 15.72 25.26
N ARG A 60 19.47 16.63 25.78
CA ARG A 60 19.02 17.83 25.04
C ARG A 60 20.19 18.73 24.65
N ARG A 61 21.13 18.97 25.57
CA ARG A 61 22.31 19.79 25.30
C ARG A 61 23.19 19.16 24.21
N LEU A 62 23.46 17.87 24.29
CA LEU A 62 24.23 17.11 23.30
C LEU A 62 23.56 17.13 21.92
N ALA A 63 22.24 16.93 21.87
CA ALA A 63 21.45 17.00 20.65
C ALA A 63 21.55 18.37 19.97
N GLY A 64 21.45 19.47 20.74
CA GLY A 64 21.61 20.82 20.22
C GLY A 64 22.99 21.07 19.61
N LEU A 65 24.05 20.61 20.29
CA LEU A 65 25.43 20.73 19.80
C LEU A 65 25.66 19.91 18.54
N LEU A 66 25.11 18.69 18.49
CA LEU A 66 25.21 17.82 17.32
C LEU A 66 24.44 18.40 16.13
N ALA A 67 23.23 18.94 16.35
CA ALA A 67 22.45 19.61 15.32
C ALA A 67 23.17 20.84 14.75
N GLU A 68 23.80 21.64 15.61
CA GLU A 68 24.60 22.80 15.19
C GLU A 68 25.81 22.36 14.33
N ARG A 69 26.53 21.33 14.78
CA ARG A 69 27.68 20.80 14.03
C ARG A 69 27.27 20.24 12.67
N LEU A 70 26.17 19.49 12.61
CA LEU A 70 25.60 18.98 11.36
C LEU A 70 25.17 20.11 10.43
N SER A 71 24.59 21.18 10.98
CA SER A 71 24.19 22.36 10.20
C SER A 71 25.38 23.06 9.55
N ARG A 72 26.51 23.15 10.27
CA ARG A 72 27.75 23.73 9.72
C ARG A 72 28.38 22.86 8.64
N VAL A 73 28.31 21.54 8.78
CA VAL A 73 28.80 20.59 7.77
C VAL A 73 27.87 20.54 6.55
N GLY A 74 26.58 20.84 6.74
CA GLY A 74 25.58 20.86 5.66
C GLY A 74 25.13 19.48 5.19
N SER A 75 25.50 18.41 5.89
CA SER A 75 25.01 17.06 5.60
C SER A 75 24.87 16.18 6.83
N GLY A 76 23.70 15.55 6.97
CA GLY A 76 23.42 14.54 7.98
C GLY A 76 23.97 13.16 7.63
N ARG A 77 24.43 12.93 6.38
CA ARG A 77 24.95 11.61 5.95
C ARG A 77 26.28 11.26 6.60
N ALA A 78 27.07 12.27 6.96
CA ALA A 78 28.39 12.08 7.57
C ALA A 78 28.35 11.38 8.94
N VAL A 79 27.20 11.36 9.62
CA VAL A 79 27.05 10.74 10.94
C VAL A 79 26.53 9.31 10.90
N GLY A 80 26.39 8.67 9.73
CA GLY A 80 25.80 7.34 9.64
C GLY A 80 26.39 6.28 10.58
N PRO A 81 27.72 6.11 10.67
CA PRO A 81 28.33 5.21 11.64
C PRO A 81 28.07 5.61 13.10
N LEU A 82 28.02 6.92 13.38
CA LEU A 82 27.74 7.46 14.71
C LEU A 82 26.29 7.20 15.12
N LEU A 83 25.32 7.27 14.19
CA LEU A 83 23.90 7.07 14.50
C LEU A 83 23.61 5.70 15.10
N ALA A 84 24.28 4.63 14.62
CA ALA A 84 24.14 3.30 15.21
C ALA A 84 24.62 3.28 16.68
N ALA A 85 25.76 3.92 16.96
CA ALA A 85 26.28 4.05 18.32
C ALA A 85 25.37 4.91 19.23
N LEU A 86 24.72 5.94 18.68
CA LEU A 86 23.74 6.74 19.40
C LEU A 86 22.48 5.94 19.74
N VAL A 87 22.01 5.08 18.83
CA VAL A 87 20.89 4.17 19.12
C VAL A 87 21.21 3.27 20.30
N ASP A 88 22.41 2.67 20.31
CA ASP A 88 22.84 1.82 21.44
C ASP A 88 22.95 2.58 22.75
N SER A 89 23.49 3.79 22.69
CA SER A 89 23.60 4.67 23.86
C SER A 89 22.21 5.06 24.40
N ASP A 90 21.26 5.36 23.52
CA ASP A 90 19.93 5.76 23.93
C ASP A 90 19.10 4.56 24.46
N VAL A 91 19.18 3.41 23.79
CA VAL A 91 18.39 2.22 24.15
C VAL A 91 18.93 1.52 25.40
N GLU A 92 20.26 1.38 25.53
CA GLU A 92 20.89 0.58 26.58
C GLU A 92 21.42 1.44 27.74
N ALA A 93 21.99 2.62 27.47
CA ALA A 93 22.46 3.53 28.52
C ALA A 93 21.40 4.58 28.94
N GLY A 94 20.23 4.61 28.29
CA GLY A 94 19.08 5.42 28.70
C GLY A 94 19.20 6.91 28.36
N PHE A 95 20.06 7.25 27.40
CA PHE A 95 20.09 8.59 26.80
C PHE A 95 18.89 8.80 25.85
N THR A 96 18.70 10.04 25.42
CA THR A 96 17.68 10.41 24.42
C THR A 96 18.25 11.32 23.34
N VAL A 97 19.57 11.29 23.12
CA VAL A 97 20.28 12.26 22.28
C VAL A 97 19.78 12.22 20.85
N LEU A 98 19.58 11.02 20.29
CA LEU A 98 19.12 10.87 18.91
C LEU A 98 17.66 11.31 18.75
N LYS A 99 16.80 11.02 19.74
CA LYS A 99 15.40 11.47 19.73
C LYS A 99 15.31 13.00 19.80
N GLU A 100 16.06 13.62 20.72
CA GLU A 100 16.12 15.07 20.84
C GLU A 100 16.75 15.72 19.60
N LEU A 101 17.75 15.08 18.99
CA LEU A 101 18.33 15.52 17.71
C LEU A 101 17.27 15.50 16.61
N ALA A 102 16.49 14.43 16.50
CA ALA A 102 15.45 14.32 15.49
C ALA A 102 14.38 15.40 15.64
N ALA A 103 13.96 15.70 16.88
CA ALA A 103 13.00 16.76 17.17
C ALA A 103 13.53 18.17 16.85
N ALA A 104 14.85 18.39 17.03
CA ALA A 104 15.50 19.68 16.79
C ALA A 104 16.07 19.85 15.38
N ALA A 105 16.11 18.79 14.56
CA ALA A 105 16.77 18.80 13.27
C ALA A 105 16.08 19.74 12.27
N PRO A 106 16.79 20.72 11.67
CA PRO A 106 16.23 21.55 10.60
C PRO A 106 15.97 20.71 9.34
N ALA A 107 15.03 21.15 8.49
CA ALA A 107 14.53 20.38 7.35
C ALA A 107 15.60 19.74 6.43
N PRO A 108 16.71 20.42 6.05
CA PRO A 108 17.75 19.79 5.24
C PRO A 108 18.41 18.60 5.93
N ILE A 109 18.69 18.74 7.23
CA ILE A 109 19.31 17.70 8.05
C ILE A 109 18.32 16.59 8.35
N ALA A 110 17.05 16.93 8.61
CA ALA A 110 16.00 15.95 8.87
C ALA A 110 15.83 14.98 7.70
N THR A 111 15.97 15.46 6.46
CA THR A 111 15.91 14.60 5.27
C THR A 111 17.08 13.62 5.22
N ASP A 112 18.31 14.10 5.40
CA ASP A 112 19.50 13.23 5.42
C ASP A 112 19.45 12.22 6.59
N LEU A 113 19.06 12.67 7.78
CA LEU A 113 18.89 11.81 8.95
C LEU A 113 17.82 10.75 8.70
N SER A 114 16.70 11.12 8.06
CA SER A 114 15.63 10.19 7.69
C SER A 114 16.16 9.05 6.83
N ASP A 115 16.95 9.33 5.80
CA ASP A 115 17.48 8.30 4.89
C ASP A 115 18.36 7.28 5.64
N VAL A 116 19.22 7.77 6.54
CA VAL A 116 20.11 6.90 7.32
C VAL A 116 19.34 6.12 8.39
N LEU A 117 18.45 6.78 9.13
CA LEU A 117 17.63 6.14 10.16
C LEU A 117 16.70 5.08 9.56
N LEU A 118 16.12 5.36 8.38
CA LEU A 118 15.31 4.41 7.64
C LEU A 118 16.13 3.18 7.22
N SER A 119 17.36 3.40 6.73
CA SER A 119 18.27 2.31 6.35
C SER A 119 18.64 1.43 7.55
N LEU A 120 18.97 2.04 8.69
CA LEU A 120 19.23 1.34 9.95
C LEU A 120 17.99 0.55 10.41
N LEU A 121 16.83 1.20 10.42
CA LEU A 121 15.56 0.60 10.83
C LEU A 121 15.17 -0.61 9.97
N ILE A 122 15.35 -0.53 8.65
CA ILE A 122 15.11 -1.66 7.75
C ILE A 122 16.11 -2.80 7.99
N ALA A 123 17.39 -2.48 8.21
CA ALA A 123 18.40 -3.48 8.52
C ALA A 123 18.08 -4.22 9.84
N GLU A 124 17.74 -3.47 10.89
CA GLU A 124 17.32 -4.00 12.19
C GLU A 124 16.05 -4.85 12.08
N GLY A 125 15.03 -4.36 11.37
CA GLY A 125 13.76 -5.06 11.19
C GLY A 125 13.85 -6.33 10.35
N ARG A 126 14.93 -6.51 9.58
CA ARG A 126 15.24 -7.76 8.88
C ARG A 126 16.01 -8.75 9.76
N ALA A 127 16.81 -8.25 10.69
CA ALA A 127 17.58 -9.08 11.61
C ALA A 127 16.74 -9.64 12.76
N CYS A 128 15.74 -8.87 13.23
CA CYS A 128 14.91 -9.25 14.37
C CYS A 128 13.47 -8.72 14.20
N PRO A 129 12.42 -9.48 14.60
CA PRO A 129 11.06 -8.96 14.67
C PRO A 129 10.97 -7.72 15.57
N ALA A 130 10.24 -6.69 15.11
CA ALA A 130 10.11 -5.41 15.77
C ALA A 130 9.44 -5.49 17.15
N ALA A 131 8.49 -6.40 17.36
CA ALA A 131 7.82 -6.58 18.65
C ALA A 131 8.78 -6.99 19.78
N GLU A 132 9.94 -7.56 19.43
CA GLU A 132 10.95 -8.02 20.37
C GLU A 132 12.17 -7.10 20.37
N SER A 133 12.35 -6.29 19.32
CA SER A 133 13.48 -5.36 19.20
C SER A 133 13.17 -3.97 19.76
N ARG A 134 13.69 -3.69 20.97
CA ARG A 134 13.71 -2.34 21.56
C ARG A 134 14.32 -1.31 20.61
N ARG A 135 15.32 -1.70 19.80
CA ARG A 135 15.97 -0.85 18.79
C ARG A 135 15.01 -0.46 17.68
N VAL A 136 14.21 -1.39 17.15
CA VAL A 136 13.23 -1.08 16.08
C VAL A 136 12.16 -0.12 16.58
N VAL A 137 11.59 -0.36 17.77
CA VAL A 137 10.60 0.54 18.37
C VAL A 137 11.19 1.93 18.63
N TYR A 138 12.43 1.99 19.11
CA TYR A 138 13.14 3.25 19.33
C TYR A 138 13.37 4.01 18.02
N LEU A 139 13.93 3.36 17.01
CA LEU A 139 14.18 3.95 15.69
C LEU A 139 12.90 4.46 15.02
N LEU A 140 11.79 3.72 15.10
CA LEU A 140 10.48 4.17 14.62
C LEU A 140 10.03 5.45 15.34
N THR A 141 10.25 5.52 16.65
CA THR A 141 9.90 6.69 17.46
C THR A 141 10.76 7.90 17.06
N VAL A 142 12.07 7.73 16.92
CA VAL A 142 12.99 8.78 16.46
C VAL A 142 12.58 9.29 15.08
N LEU A 143 12.36 8.38 14.12
CA LEU A 143 11.99 8.74 12.76
C LEU A 143 10.67 9.53 12.72
N ALA A 144 9.72 9.19 13.60
CA ALA A 144 8.45 9.91 13.73
C ALA A 144 8.57 11.32 14.34
N GLU A 145 9.66 11.64 15.04
CA GLU A 145 9.90 12.99 15.55
C GLU A 145 10.53 13.93 14.52
N LEU A 146 11.07 13.40 13.41
CA LEU A 146 11.64 14.23 12.34
C LEU A 146 10.57 15.10 11.67
N ALA A 147 10.91 16.37 11.46
CA ALA A 147 10.12 17.31 10.67
C ALA A 147 10.26 17.05 9.15
N LEU A 148 9.72 15.93 8.68
CA LEU A 148 9.76 15.55 7.26
C LEU A 148 8.78 16.36 6.42
N SER A 149 9.19 16.69 5.19
CA SER A 149 8.29 17.17 4.15
C SER A 149 7.24 16.10 3.81
N SER A 150 6.17 16.48 3.12
CA SER A 150 5.13 15.52 2.70
C SER A 150 5.69 14.43 1.79
N GLU A 151 6.58 14.77 0.86
CA GLU A 151 7.28 13.79 0.02
C GLU A 151 8.17 12.86 0.87
N GLY A 152 8.97 13.43 1.79
CA GLY A 152 9.84 12.64 2.67
C GLY A 152 9.06 11.67 3.55
N ARG A 153 7.91 12.10 4.08
CA ARG A 153 7.04 11.25 4.88
C ARG A 153 6.40 10.13 4.06
N ALA A 154 5.88 10.44 2.87
CA ALA A 154 5.31 9.42 1.98
C ALA A 154 6.37 8.37 1.60
N ARG A 155 7.60 8.81 1.26
CA ARG A 155 8.73 7.92 0.96
C ARG A 155 9.12 7.04 2.15
N ALA A 156 9.22 7.62 3.34
CA ALA A 156 9.51 6.86 4.55
C ALA A 156 8.42 5.82 4.83
N PHE A 157 7.15 6.21 4.74
CA PHE A 157 6.03 5.29 4.93
C PHE A 157 6.04 4.13 3.90
N LEU A 158 6.28 4.43 2.63
CA LEU A 158 6.41 3.44 1.57
C LEU A 158 7.55 2.46 1.85
N ALA A 159 8.74 2.99 2.13
CA ALA A 159 9.90 2.16 2.41
C ALA A 159 9.66 1.24 3.61
N LEU A 160 9.05 1.74 4.69
CA LEU A 160 8.76 0.93 5.88
C LEU A 160 7.72 -0.15 5.60
N THR A 161 6.60 0.21 4.97
CA THR A 161 5.52 -0.74 4.67
C THR A 161 5.91 -1.82 3.67
N GLN A 162 6.85 -1.53 2.77
CA GLN A 162 7.34 -2.47 1.76
C GLN A 162 8.50 -3.35 2.24
N ASN A 163 9.27 -2.92 3.23
CA ASN A 163 10.50 -3.61 3.64
C ASN A 163 10.45 -4.23 5.05
N LEU A 164 9.58 -3.73 5.94
CA LEU A 164 9.42 -4.32 7.26
C LEU A 164 8.51 -5.55 7.17
N GLN A 165 9.05 -6.71 7.55
CA GLN A 165 8.31 -7.97 7.54
C GLN A 165 7.40 -8.09 8.78
N ASP A 166 7.75 -7.41 9.88
CA ASP A 166 6.98 -7.48 11.12
C ASP A 166 5.74 -6.59 11.08
N ARG A 167 4.56 -7.23 11.11
CA ARG A 167 3.26 -6.56 11.19
C ARG A 167 3.09 -5.71 12.45
N ASN A 168 3.71 -6.07 13.57
CA ASN A 168 3.63 -5.28 14.81
C ASN A 168 4.33 -3.93 14.64
N ALA A 169 5.46 -3.90 13.93
CA ALA A 169 6.14 -2.65 13.55
C ALA A 169 5.20 -1.76 12.72
N LEU A 170 4.50 -2.36 11.76
CA LEU A 170 3.54 -1.65 10.92
C LEU A 170 2.36 -1.09 11.73
N TYR A 171 1.87 -1.82 12.74
CA TYR A 171 0.83 -1.32 13.64
C TYR A 171 1.31 -0.10 14.47
N MET A 172 2.59 -0.03 14.82
CA MET A 172 3.17 1.14 15.48
C MET A 172 3.27 2.36 14.55
N LEU A 173 3.35 2.16 13.23
CA LEU A 173 3.34 3.25 12.26
C LEU A 173 1.98 3.96 12.19
N LEU A 174 0.88 3.23 12.35
CA LEU A 174 -0.48 3.74 12.14
C LEU A 174 -0.83 4.95 13.04
N PRO A 175 -0.58 4.93 14.37
CA PRO A 175 -0.82 6.10 15.22
C PRO A 175 0.29 7.15 15.13
N SER A 176 1.43 6.84 14.50
CA SER A 176 2.60 7.73 14.47
C SER A 176 2.40 8.94 13.54
N ARG A 177 3.35 9.87 13.60
CA ARG A 177 3.48 11.01 12.67
C ARG A 177 4.01 10.61 11.29
N LEU A 178 4.50 9.38 11.12
CA LEU A 178 4.95 8.86 9.82
C LEU A 178 3.79 8.44 8.91
N TYR A 179 2.59 8.26 9.47
CA TYR A 179 1.40 7.98 8.69
C TYR A 179 1.10 9.14 7.72
N PRO A 180 0.74 8.86 6.46
CA PRO A 180 0.43 9.87 5.45
C PRO A 180 -0.92 10.53 5.72
N ALA A 181 -0.93 11.49 6.65
CA ALA A 181 -2.15 12.15 7.11
C ALA A 181 -2.65 13.24 6.14
N ARG A 182 -1.78 13.79 5.29
CA ARG A 182 -2.17 14.79 4.28
C ARG A 182 -2.61 14.13 2.97
N PRO A 183 -3.55 14.72 2.22
CA PRO A 183 -4.06 14.13 0.98
C PRO A 183 -2.97 13.82 -0.05
N GLU A 184 -1.99 14.70 -0.23
CA GLU A 184 -0.87 14.51 -1.15
C GLU A 184 0.06 13.37 -0.74
N GLU A 185 0.26 13.19 0.56
CA GLU A 185 1.05 12.08 1.13
C GLU A 185 0.34 10.76 0.86
N GLY A 186 -0.96 10.70 1.18
CA GLY A 186 -1.77 9.51 0.98
C GLY A 186 -1.89 9.16 -0.50
N ALA A 187 -2.06 10.15 -1.38
CA ALA A 187 -2.19 9.93 -2.82
C ALA A 187 -0.91 9.33 -3.43
N THR A 188 0.26 9.81 -2.99
CA THR A 188 1.56 9.22 -3.37
C THR A 188 1.61 7.75 -2.96
N VAL A 189 1.21 7.43 -1.73
CA VAL A 189 1.21 6.03 -1.26
C VAL A 189 0.21 5.16 -2.01
N LEU A 190 -0.99 5.67 -2.31
CA LEU A 190 -2.01 4.91 -3.05
C LEU A 190 -1.61 4.64 -4.51
N THR A 191 -0.86 5.57 -5.12
CA THR A 191 -0.44 5.48 -6.52
C THR A 191 0.82 4.62 -6.66
N ASP A 192 1.85 4.90 -5.86
CA ASP A 192 3.19 4.32 -6.03
C ASP A 192 3.45 3.11 -5.12
N GLY A 193 2.64 2.94 -4.07
CA GLY A 193 2.81 1.87 -3.10
C GLY A 193 2.43 0.49 -3.61
N ASN A 194 2.93 -0.56 -2.95
CA ASN A 194 2.47 -1.93 -3.20
C ASN A 194 1.17 -2.20 -2.41
N ASP A 195 0.60 -3.40 -2.53
CA ASP A 195 -0.68 -3.69 -1.88
C ASP A 195 -0.59 -3.62 -0.35
N ASP A 196 0.58 -3.91 0.24
CA ASP A 196 0.81 -3.85 1.68
C ASP A 196 0.84 -2.40 2.18
N ALA A 197 1.46 -1.50 1.41
CA ALA A 197 1.44 -0.06 1.70
C ALA A 197 0.02 0.52 1.65
N VAL A 198 -0.75 0.14 0.63
CA VAL A 198 -2.15 0.57 0.52
C VAL A 198 -2.98 -0.02 1.66
N GLU A 199 -2.80 -1.30 2.00
CA GLU A 199 -3.45 -1.94 3.15
C GLU A 199 -3.13 -1.21 4.46
N ALA A 200 -1.87 -0.81 4.68
CA ALA A 200 -1.47 -0.04 5.86
C ALA A 200 -2.16 1.33 5.93
N VAL A 201 -2.32 2.04 4.80
CA VAL A 201 -3.12 3.27 4.75
C VAL A 201 -4.58 3.00 5.15
N LEU A 202 -5.18 1.92 4.64
CA LEU A 202 -6.57 1.58 4.96
C LEU A 202 -6.75 1.17 6.43
N LEU A 203 -5.79 0.45 7.01
CA LEU A 203 -5.78 0.14 8.45
C LEU A 203 -5.59 1.39 9.30
N GLY A 204 -4.71 2.31 8.91
CA GLY A 204 -4.56 3.58 9.62
C GLY A 204 -5.83 4.43 9.53
N ALA A 205 -6.55 4.38 8.40
CA ALA A 205 -7.84 5.06 8.24
C ALA A 205 -8.92 4.54 9.20
N THR A 206 -8.84 3.28 9.67
CA THR A 206 -9.81 2.70 10.62
C THR A 206 -9.41 2.91 12.07
N VAL A 207 -8.11 2.97 12.38
CA VAL A 207 -7.59 3.08 13.75
C VAL A 207 -7.46 4.53 14.22
N ARG A 208 -7.12 5.47 13.33
CA ARG A 208 -6.86 6.88 13.70
C ARG A 208 -8.16 7.65 13.95
N PRO A 209 -8.19 8.58 14.93
CA PRO A 209 -9.38 9.38 15.22
C PRO A 209 -9.95 10.15 14.02
N ARG A 210 -9.08 10.64 13.12
CA ARG A 210 -9.45 11.35 11.89
C ARG A 210 -9.20 10.55 10.61
N GLY A 211 -8.82 9.27 10.75
CA GLY A 211 -8.33 8.45 9.64
C GLY A 211 -9.30 8.36 8.46
N LYS A 212 -10.61 8.20 8.72
CA LYS A 212 -11.63 8.15 7.67
C LYS A 212 -11.77 9.47 6.90
N ALA A 213 -11.68 10.60 7.60
CA ALA A 213 -11.77 11.91 6.98
C ALA A 213 -10.50 12.21 6.16
N GLU A 214 -9.32 11.89 6.69
CA GLU A 214 -8.04 11.97 5.99
C GLU A 214 -8.04 11.11 4.71
N PHE A 215 -8.55 9.88 4.81
CA PHE A 215 -8.69 8.97 3.67
C PHE A 215 -9.69 9.46 2.61
N HIS A 216 -10.81 10.06 3.03
CA HIS A 216 -11.77 10.66 2.11
C HIS A 216 -11.16 11.81 1.30
N GLU A 217 -10.43 12.71 1.96
CA GLU A 217 -9.73 13.81 1.26
C GLU A 217 -8.61 13.29 0.36
N THR A 218 -7.91 12.24 0.78
CA THR A 218 -6.93 11.52 -0.07
C THR A 218 -7.59 10.97 -1.34
N CYS A 219 -8.74 10.29 -1.22
CA CYS A 219 -9.47 9.77 -2.38
C CYS A 219 -9.89 10.89 -3.35
N LYS A 220 -10.37 12.03 -2.83
CA LYS A 220 -10.69 13.20 -3.66
C LYS A 220 -9.47 13.73 -4.40
N PHE A 221 -8.34 13.83 -3.69
CA PHE A 221 -7.09 14.33 -4.27
C PHE A 221 -6.61 13.41 -5.40
N VAL A 222 -6.64 12.09 -5.20
CA VAL A 222 -6.33 11.09 -6.24
C VAL A 222 -7.25 11.23 -7.46
N MET A 223 -8.55 11.44 -7.26
CA MET A 223 -9.51 11.64 -8.35
C MET A 223 -9.24 12.93 -9.16
N ALA A 224 -8.67 13.96 -8.54
CA ALA A 224 -8.32 15.20 -9.23
C ALA A 224 -7.09 15.07 -10.14
N GLN A 225 -6.27 14.02 -9.99
CA GLN A 225 -5.01 13.83 -10.72
C GLN A 225 -5.16 13.06 -12.07
N GLY A 226 -6.38 12.72 -12.49
CA GLY A 226 -6.65 12.08 -13.79
C GLY A 226 -6.53 10.56 -13.83
N ALA A 227 -5.66 9.94 -13.03
CA ALA A 227 -5.52 8.48 -12.92
C ALA A 227 -6.35 7.85 -11.78
N GLY A 228 -7.23 8.64 -11.14
CA GLY A 228 -7.80 8.27 -9.86
C GLY A 228 -8.74 7.06 -9.86
N LEU A 229 -9.45 6.79 -10.96
CA LEU A 229 -10.36 5.64 -11.05
C LEU A 229 -9.62 4.30 -10.92
N SER A 230 -8.48 4.15 -11.61
CA SER A 230 -7.69 2.92 -11.56
C SER A 230 -7.06 2.72 -10.18
N VAL A 231 -6.56 3.81 -9.58
CA VAL A 231 -6.02 3.77 -8.20
C VAL A 231 -7.11 3.37 -7.20
N LEU A 232 -8.31 3.97 -7.28
CA LEU A 232 -9.41 3.63 -6.38
C LEU A 232 -10.01 2.24 -6.67
N GLY A 233 -9.95 1.75 -7.91
CA GLY A 233 -10.27 0.37 -8.26
C GLY A 233 -9.36 -0.61 -7.51
N ARG A 234 -8.05 -0.37 -7.52
CA ARG A 234 -7.08 -1.14 -6.73
C ARG A 234 -7.33 -1.05 -5.23
N VAL A 235 -7.63 0.14 -4.71
CA VAL A 235 -8.01 0.32 -3.29
C VAL A 235 -9.25 -0.52 -2.95
N HIS A 236 -10.26 -0.52 -3.82
CA HIS A 236 -11.48 -1.30 -3.65
C HIS A 236 -11.19 -2.83 -3.62
N ARG A 237 -10.26 -3.30 -4.45
CA ARG A 237 -9.76 -4.69 -4.38
C ARG A 237 -9.21 -5.05 -3.01
N ILE A 238 -8.32 -4.21 -2.48
CA ILE A 238 -7.65 -4.46 -1.19
C ILE A 238 -8.66 -4.42 -0.04
N LEU A 239 -9.59 -3.45 -0.07
CA LEU A 239 -10.70 -3.39 0.88
C LEU A 239 -11.53 -4.68 0.91
N THR A 240 -11.77 -5.27 -0.27
CA THR A 240 -12.61 -6.47 -0.40
C THR A 240 -11.86 -7.74 0.03
N ARG A 241 -10.57 -7.83 -0.25
CA ARG A 241 -9.77 -9.05 -0.03
C ARG A 241 -9.07 -9.14 1.31
N ARG A 242 -8.56 -8.01 1.83
CA ARG A 242 -7.59 -8.03 2.93
C ARG A 242 -8.13 -7.48 4.24
N LEU A 243 -9.11 -6.58 4.19
CA LEU A 243 -9.68 -5.99 5.40
C LEU A 243 -10.84 -6.80 5.95
N LYS A 244 -11.05 -6.67 7.27
CA LYS A 244 -12.22 -7.24 7.95
C LYS A 244 -13.50 -6.64 7.35
N PRO A 245 -14.59 -7.42 7.19
CA PRO A 245 -15.82 -6.95 6.54
C PRO A 245 -16.42 -5.67 7.12
N GLN A 246 -16.30 -5.45 8.44
CA GLN A 246 -16.82 -4.24 9.09
C GLN A 246 -16.05 -2.97 8.66
N ASP A 247 -14.73 -3.06 8.59
CA ASP A 247 -13.82 -1.97 8.27
C ASP A 247 -13.90 -1.65 6.78
N ALA A 248 -13.92 -2.72 5.97
CA ALA A 248 -14.08 -2.67 4.53
C ALA A 248 -15.36 -1.94 4.10
N ARG A 249 -16.50 -2.18 4.77
CA ARG A 249 -17.79 -1.55 4.41
C ARG A 249 -17.74 -0.03 4.53
N SER A 250 -17.22 0.49 5.64
CA SER A 250 -17.16 1.94 5.87
C SER A 250 -16.27 2.62 4.86
N LEU A 251 -15.06 2.10 4.62
CA LEU A 251 -14.12 2.70 3.67
C LEU A 251 -14.59 2.51 2.22
N SER A 252 -15.23 1.38 1.89
CA SER A 252 -15.82 1.17 0.56
C SER A 252 -16.97 2.14 0.27
N ALA A 253 -17.74 2.54 1.29
CA ALA A 253 -18.73 3.60 1.14
C ALA A 253 -18.07 4.95 0.83
N THR A 254 -16.96 5.28 1.51
CA THR A 254 -16.15 6.48 1.24
C THR A 254 -15.65 6.50 -0.21
N VAL A 255 -15.02 5.42 -0.68
CA VAL A 255 -14.51 5.32 -2.06
C VAL A 255 -15.65 5.50 -3.07
N ARG A 256 -16.78 4.82 -2.89
CA ARG A 256 -17.95 4.96 -3.78
C ARG A 256 -18.54 6.37 -3.79
N ALA A 257 -18.63 7.02 -2.62
CA ALA A 257 -19.14 8.38 -2.52
C ALA A 257 -18.25 9.39 -3.27
N VAL A 258 -16.93 9.24 -3.16
CA VAL A 258 -15.96 10.10 -3.87
C VAL A 258 -16.07 9.89 -5.38
N VAL A 259 -16.09 8.65 -5.85
CA VAL A 259 -16.24 8.33 -7.29
C VAL A 259 -17.58 8.84 -7.82
N LEU A 260 -18.67 8.67 -7.08
CA LEU A 260 -19.99 9.16 -7.46
C LEU A 260 -19.99 10.69 -7.61
N GLY A 261 -19.52 11.40 -6.59
CA GLY A 261 -19.49 12.87 -6.62
C GLY A 261 -18.62 13.43 -7.74
N TRP A 262 -17.51 12.76 -8.06
CA TRP A 262 -16.66 13.14 -9.19
C TRP A 262 -17.35 12.88 -10.55
N LEU A 263 -18.02 11.74 -10.72
CA LEU A 263 -18.78 11.44 -11.94
C LEU A 263 -19.95 12.41 -12.15
N GLU A 264 -20.66 12.78 -11.08
CA GLU A 264 -21.77 13.74 -11.14
C GLU A 264 -21.29 15.17 -11.43
N GLY A 265 -20.13 15.57 -10.91
CA GLY A 265 -19.53 16.88 -11.18
C GLY A 265 -19.05 17.04 -12.63
N THR A 266 -18.88 15.93 -13.35
CA THR A 266 -18.30 15.90 -14.68
C THR A 266 -19.39 15.99 -15.75
N ARG A 267 -19.40 17.07 -16.56
CA ARG A 267 -20.39 17.27 -17.64
C ARG A 267 -20.37 16.17 -18.71
N ARG A 268 -19.23 15.48 -18.88
CA ARG A 268 -19.04 14.39 -19.85
C ARG A 268 -18.35 13.21 -19.18
N VAL A 269 -19.14 12.36 -18.52
CA VAL A 269 -18.65 11.17 -17.80
C VAL A 269 -17.68 10.35 -18.64
N ILE A 270 -18.05 10.01 -19.89
CA ILE A 270 -17.23 9.17 -20.77
C ILE A 270 -15.83 9.77 -21.01
N ALA A 271 -15.71 11.09 -21.14
CA ALA A 271 -14.45 11.74 -21.49
C ALA A 271 -13.37 11.64 -20.39
N HIS A 272 -13.74 11.19 -19.20
CA HIS A 272 -12.84 11.08 -18.05
C HIS A 272 -12.69 9.63 -17.58
N LEU A 273 -13.42 8.68 -18.17
CA LEU A 273 -13.19 7.26 -17.91
C LEU A 273 -11.87 6.85 -18.60
N PRO A 274 -11.05 6.00 -17.96
CA PRO A 274 -9.80 5.55 -18.56
C PRO A 274 -10.08 4.79 -19.87
N GLU A 275 -9.13 4.76 -20.79
CA GLU A 275 -9.31 3.97 -22.03
C GLU A 275 -9.32 2.46 -21.73
N GLU A 276 -8.47 2.05 -20.80
CA GLU A 276 -8.36 0.68 -20.31
C GLU A 276 -8.63 0.64 -18.81
N ALA A 277 -9.64 -0.13 -18.40
CA ALA A 277 -9.98 -0.36 -17.01
C ALA A 277 -9.75 -1.84 -16.66
N ASP A 278 -9.10 -2.07 -15.53
CA ASP A 278 -9.00 -3.41 -14.96
C ASP A 278 -10.34 -3.88 -14.36
N THR A 279 -10.41 -5.16 -14.00
CA THR A 279 -11.62 -5.78 -13.46
C THR A 279 -12.17 -5.04 -12.23
N TRP A 280 -11.29 -4.54 -11.36
CA TRP A 280 -11.70 -3.91 -10.11
C TRP A 280 -12.16 -2.46 -10.30
N THR A 281 -11.60 -1.75 -11.28
CA THR A 281 -12.08 -0.45 -11.74
C THR A 281 -13.47 -0.59 -12.34
N LEU A 282 -13.70 -1.60 -13.18
CA LEU A 282 -15.01 -1.90 -13.74
C LEU A 282 -16.03 -2.27 -12.64
N ASN A 283 -15.64 -3.10 -11.67
CA ASN A 283 -16.50 -3.46 -10.54
C ASN A 283 -16.85 -2.24 -9.68
N LEU A 284 -15.86 -1.39 -9.37
CA LEU A 284 -16.08 -0.15 -8.63
C LEU A 284 -17.06 0.77 -9.36
N LEU A 285 -16.88 0.98 -10.67
CA LEU A 285 -17.81 1.75 -11.49
C LEU A 285 -19.22 1.14 -11.45
N ALA A 286 -19.35 -0.17 -11.64
CA ALA A 286 -20.64 -0.87 -11.63
C ALA A 286 -21.40 -0.71 -10.31
N MET A 287 -20.71 -0.58 -9.18
CA MET A 287 -21.36 -0.30 -7.90
C MET A 287 -21.80 1.16 -7.73
N VAL A 288 -21.18 2.08 -8.45
CA VAL A 288 -21.45 3.52 -8.36
C VAL A 288 -22.52 3.97 -9.36
N VAL A 289 -22.61 3.32 -10.52
CA VAL A 289 -23.53 3.74 -11.60
C VAL A 289 -24.99 3.82 -11.18
N SER A 290 -25.44 3.05 -10.19
CA SER A 290 -26.82 3.12 -9.70
C SER A 290 -27.19 4.47 -9.08
N GLY A 291 -26.20 5.22 -8.60
CA GLY A 291 -26.38 6.57 -8.07
C GLY A 291 -26.44 7.66 -9.15
N LEU A 292 -26.04 7.36 -10.39
CA LEU A 292 -26.00 8.34 -11.47
C LEU A 292 -27.40 8.61 -12.05
N LYS A 293 -27.60 9.85 -12.51
CA LYS A 293 -28.78 10.25 -13.28
C LYS A 293 -28.60 9.90 -14.77
N GLU A 294 -29.72 9.76 -15.48
CA GLU A 294 -29.69 9.63 -16.94
C GLU A 294 -29.28 10.96 -17.61
N PRO A 295 -28.55 10.91 -18.76
CA PRO A 295 -28.12 9.71 -19.49
C PRO A 295 -26.80 9.10 -18.99
N SER A 296 -26.13 9.74 -18.02
CA SER A 296 -24.81 9.34 -17.53
C SER A 296 -24.75 7.91 -17.00
N ARG A 297 -25.82 7.45 -16.35
CA ARG A 297 -25.93 6.08 -15.83
C ARG A 297 -25.80 5.04 -16.94
N SER A 298 -26.63 5.10 -17.98
CA SER A 298 -26.58 4.12 -19.07
C SER A 298 -25.26 4.19 -19.85
N LEU A 299 -24.72 5.40 -20.06
CA LEU A 299 -23.41 5.55 -20.69
C LEU A 299 -22.28 4.90 -19.88
N ALA A 300 -22.30 5.05 -18.56
CA ALA A 300 -21.32 4.39 -17.68
C ALA A 300 -21.51 2.86 -17.65
N CYS A 301 -22.75 2.37 -17.67
CA CYS A 301 -23.04 0.94 -17.78
C CYS A 301 -22.54 0.35 -19.10
N GLU A 302 -22.75 1.04 -20.23
CA GLU A 302 -22.21 0.64 -21.52
C GLU A 302 -20.68 0.60 -21.51
N TYR A 303 -20.04 1.59 -20.90
CA TYR A 303 -18.58 1.61 -20.73
C TYR A 303 -18.12 0.37 -19.95
N VAL A 304 -18.78 0.03 -18.84
CA VAL A 304 -18.43 -1.17 -18.05
C VAL A 304 -18.53 -2.44 -18.88
N LEU A 305 -19.62 -2.59 -19.64
CA LEU A 305 -19.84 -3.78 -20.48
C LEU A 305 -18.85 -3.86 -21.65
N LYS A 306 -18.49 -2.71 -22.26
CA LYS A 306 -17.46 -2.64 -23.32
C LYS A 306 -16.08 -3.00 -22.77
N GLY A 307 -15.70 -2.44 -21.62
CA GLY A 307 -14.44 -2.74 -20.94
C GLY A 307 -14.36 -4.22 -20.53
N ALA A 308 -15.44 -4.78 -19.99
CA ALA A 308 -15.51 -6.20 -19.65
C ALA A 308 -15.32 -7.10 -20.89
N SER A 309 -15.87 -6.69 -22.04
CA SER A 309 -15.63 -7.39 -23.30
C SER A 309 -14.19 -7.31 -23.78
N ALA A 310 -13.53 -6.16 -23.62
CA ALA A 310 -12.13 -5.99 -23.95
C ALA A 310 -11.24 -6.89 -23.06
N LEU A 311 -11.50 -6.95 -21.74
CA LEU A 311 -10.76 -7.81 -20.80
C LEU A 311 -10.88 -9.31 -21.11
N LEU A 312 -12.07 -9.75 -21.55
CA LEU A 312 -12.24 -11.14 -22.00
C LEU A 312 -11.47 -11.44 -23.29
N LYS A 313 -11.42 -10.49 -24.23
CA LYS A 313 -10.70 -10.65 -25.51
C LYS A 313 -9.18 -10.63 -25.33
N SER A 314 -8.68 -9.83 -24.40
CA SER A 314 -7.24 -9.70 -24.14
C SER A 314 -6.63 -10.91 -23.42
N ASN A 315 -7.42 -11.94 -23.08
CA ASN A 315 -6.99 -13.07 -22.26
C ASN A 315 -6.44 -12.66 -20.88
N ALA A 316 -6.71 -11.43 -20.41
CA ALA A 316 -6.31 -10.97 -19.07
C ALA A 316 -6.96 -11.85 -17.97
N LEU A 317 -8.13 -12.43 -18.28
CA LEU A 317 -8.82 -13.38 -17.43
C LEU A 317 -8.43 -14.84 -17.71
N SER A 318 -7.44 -15.15 -18.54
CA SER A 318 -7.06 -16.55 -18.84
C SER A 318 -5.55 -16.81 -18.77
N GLY A 319 -4.73 -15.78 -18.54
CA GLY A 319 -3.30 -15.93 -18.33
C GLY A 319 -3.00 -16.92 -17.19
N GLY A 320 -2.16 -17.94 -17.44
CA GLY A 320 -1.98 -19.16 -16.64
C GLY A 320 -1.63 -19.01 -15.15
N ASN A 321 -1.38 -17.79 -14.66
CA ASN A 321 -1.43 -17.48 -13.24
C ASN A 321 -2.89 -17.55 -12.81
N ALA A 322 -3.25 -18.59 -12.04
CA ALA A 322 -4.61 -18.85 -11.60
C ALA A 322 -5.35 -17.53 -11.34
N ILE A 323 -6.34 -17.22 -12.19
CA ILE A 323 -7.29 -16.14 -11.93
C ILE A 323 -7.68 -16.34 -10.47
N LEU A 324 -7.37 -15.36 -9.61
CA LEU A 324 -7.84 -15.44 -8.25
C LEU A 324 -9.36 -15.49 -8.36
N GLU A 325 -10.01 -16.47 -7.75
CA GLU A 325 -11.47 -16.69 -7.85
C GLU A 325 -12.27 -15.40 -7.64
N ASP A 326 -11.75 -14.55 -6.77
CA ASP A 326 -12.18 -13.18 -6.51
C ASP A 326 -12.22 -12.24 -7.74
N ASP A 327 -11.26 -12.32 -8.67
CA ASP A 327 -11.26 -11.50 -9.90
C ASP A 327 -12.41 -11.93 -10.83
N ALA A 328 -12.67 -13.24 -10.93
CA ALA A 328 -13.82 -13.74 -11.68
C ALA A 328 -15.14 -13.29 -11.03
N LEU A 329 -15.22 -13.32 -9.69
CA LEU A 329 -16.39 -12.84 -8.98
C LEU A 329 -16.61 -11.33 -9.16
N ALA A 330 -15.55 -10.52 -9.05
CA ALA A 330 -15.60 -9.08 -9.28
C ALA A 330 -16.01 -8.75 -10.72
N PHE A 331 -15.52 -9.51 -11.70
CA PHE A 331 -15.93 -9.40 -13.10
C PHE A 331 -17.41 -9.68 -13.29
N VAL A 332 -17.90 -10.82 -12.77
CA VAL A 332 -19.32 -11.20 -12.85
C VAL A 332 -20.20 -10.14 -12.19
N GLN A 333 -19.80 -9.67 -11.00
CA GLN A 333 -20.52 -8.62 -10.29
C GLN A 333 -20.58 -7.32 -11.10
N ALA A 334 -19.48 -6.92 -11.74
CA ALA A 334 -19.42 -5.73 -12.59
C ALA A 334 -20.42 -5.81 -13.75
N VAL A 335 -20.37 -6.91 -14.51
CA VAL A 335 -21.23 -7.14 -15.68
C VAL A 335 -22.70 -7.20 -15.30
N VAL A 336 -23.05 -8.03 -14.32
CA VAL A 336 -24.45 -8.24 -13.92
C VAL A 336 -25.04 -6.96 -13.32
N THR A 337 -24.25 -6.23 -12.53
CA THR A 337 -24.72 -4.98 -11.91
C THR A 337 -24.93 -3.89 -12.95
N ALA A 338 -23.96 -3.68 -13.86
CA ALA A 338 -24.11 -2.72 -14.95
C ALA A 338 -25.32 -3.04 -15.84
N ALA A 339 -25.53 -4.32 -16.17
CA ALA A 339 -26.67 -4.72 -16.99
C ALA A 339 -28.01 -4.54 -16.26
N ALA A 340 -28.06 -4.77 -14.95
CA ALA A 340 -29.28 -4.63 -14.16
C ALA A 340 -29.76 -3.20 -13.98
N VAL A 341 -28.83 -2.25 -13.92
CA VAL A 341 -29.12 -0.83 -13.66
C VAL A 341 -29.15 0.02 -14.93
N HIS A 342 -28.89 -0.58 -16.09
CA HIS A 342 -29.04 0.05 -17.40
C HIS A 342 -30.51 0.43 -17.65
N SER A 343 -30.77 1.60 -18.24
CA SER A 343 -32.15 2.06 -18.52
C SER A 343 -32.90 1.19 -19.52
N THR A 344 -32.17 0.53 -20.43
CA THR A 344 -32.68 -0.44 -21.41
C THR A 344 -32.04 -1.81 -21.18
N PRO A 345 -32.63 -2.68 -20.33
CA PRO A 345 -32.06 -3.98 -20.00
C PRO A 345 -31.82 -4.88 -21.22
N GLU A 346 -32.58 -4.72 -22.30
CA GLU A 346 -32.43 -5.49 -23.55
C GLU A 346 -31.11 -5.19 -24.25
N VAL A 347 -30.72 -3.91 -24.30
CA VAL A 347 -29.46 -3.45 -24.90
C VAL A 347 -28.28 -4.02 -24.11
N ALA A 348 -28.32 -3.85 -22.78
CA ALA A 348 -27.26 -4.38 -21.91
C ALA A 348 -27.16 -5.91 -21.97
N SER A 349 -28.30 -6.61 -22.02
CA SER A 349 -28.35 -8.07 -22.19
C SER A 349 -27.77 -8.50 -23.54
N ALA A 350 -28.04 -7.75 -24.62
CA ALA A 350 -27.45 -8.02 -25.94
C ALA A 350 -25.93 -7.84 -25.94
N MET A 351 -25.43 -6.80 -25.26
CA MET A 351 -24.00 -6.58 -25.09
C MET A 351 -23.34 -7.71 -24.28
N ALA A 352 -23.94 -8.13 -23.16
CA ALA A 352 -23.43 -9.23 -22.35
C ALA A 352 -23.41 -10.56 -23.13
N ARG A 353 -24.46 -10.87 -23.90
CA ARG A 353 -24.48 -12.05 -24.80
C ARG A 353 -23.36 -12.00 -25.83
N ARG A 354 -23.23 -10.87 -26.53
CA ARG A 354 -22.21 -10.70 -27.57
C ARG A 354 -20.81 -10.85 -26.99
N MET A 355 -20.56 -10.23 -25.85
CA MET A 355 -19.30 -10.36 -25.11
C MET A 355 -18.94 -11.83 -24.85
N VAL A 356 -19.88 -12.61 -24.31
CA VAL A 356 -19.65 -14.03 -24.00
C VAL A 356 -19.42 -14.85 -25.25
N MET A 357 -20.19 -14.63 -26.32
CA MET A 357 -20.04 -15.34 -27.60
C MET A 357 -18.72 -15.01 -28.28
N ASP A 358 -18.31 -13.73 -28.29
CA ASP A 358 -17.02 -13.31 -28.84
C ASP A 358 -15.85 -13.98 -28.09
N ALA A 359 -15.92 -14.05 -26.76
CA ALA A 359 -14.91 -14.72 -25.94
C ALA A 359 -14.87 -16.23 -26.18
N ALA A 360 -16.05 -16.87 -26.27
CA ALA A 360 -16.22 -18.27 -26.60
C ALA A 360 -15.61 -18.60 -27.98
N ALA A 361 -15.90 -17.79 -29.00
CA ALA A 361 -15.32 -17.95 -30.33
C ALA A 361 -13.79 -17.79 -30.32
N ALA A 362 -13.26 -16.79 -29.59
CA ALA A 362 -11.82 -16.57 -29.49
C ALA A 362 -11.08 -17.77 -28.85
N MET A 363 -11.68 -18.43 -27.85
CA MET A 363 -11.12 -19.66 -27.25
C MET A 363 -11.25 -20.89 -28.14
N HIS A 364 -12.16 -20.93 -29.12
CA HIS A 364 -12.18 -22.01 -30.12
C HIS A 364 -11.00 -21.89 -31.09
N VAL A 365 -10.71 -20.66 -31.53
CA VAL A 365 -9.64 -20.42 -32.52
C VAL A 365 -8.26 -20.68 -31.91
N ARG A 366 -8.06 -20.34 -30.64
CA ARG A 366 -6.82 -20.62 -29.91
C ARG A 366 -6.97 -22.00 -29.29
N ALA A 367 -6.31 -23.02 -29.85
CA ALA A 367 -6.36 -24.41 -29.36
C ALA A 367 -6.52 -24.48 -27.83
N PRO A 368 -7.55 -25.17 -27.31
CA PRO A 368 -8.08 -24.89 -25.99
C PRO A 368 -7.07 -25.24 -24.90
N ASP A 369 -6.57 -24.24 -24.18
CA ASP A 369 -6.07 -24.46 -22.83
C ASP A 369 -7.27 -24.89 -21.97
N HIS A 370 -7.32 -26.18 -21.64
CA HIS A 370 -8.41 -26.76 -20.85
C HIS A 370 -8.62 -26.04 -19.50
N LYS A 371 -7.57 -25.47 -18.91
CA LYS A 371 -7.66 -24.72 -17.65
C LYS A 371 -8.41 -23.40 -17.87
N ALA A 372 -8.04 -22.66 -18.93
CA ALA A 372 -8.71 -21.42 -19.30
C ALA A 372 -10.18 -21.65 -19.70
N ALA A 373 -10.46 -22.68 -20.51
CA ALA A 373 -11.82 -23.04 -20.92
C ALA A 373 -12.71 -23.39 -19.71
N ARG A 374 -12.17 -24.17 -18.76
CA ARG A 374 -12.88 -24.51 -17.51
C ARG A 374 -13.15 -23.29 -16.64
N ALA A 375 -12.17 -22.38 -16.50
CA ALA A 375 -12.34 -21.15 -15.73
C ALA A 375 -13.40 -20.24 -16.34
N PHE A 376 -13.38 -20.06 -17.67
CA PHE A 376 -14.40 -19.33 -18.40
C PHE A 376 -15.79 -19.95 -18.21
N GLY A 377 -15.92 -21.29 -18.34
CA GLY A 377 -17.18 -21.99 -18.11
C GLY A 377 -17.77 -21.73 -16.73
N LYS A 378 -16.95 -21.82 -15.68
CA LYS A 378 -17.36 -21.48 -14.30
C LYS A 378 -17.84 -20.04 -14.17
N MET A 379 -17.11 -19.10 -14.75
CA MET A 379 -17.47 -17.68 -14.74
C MET A 379 -18.82 -17.42 -15.45
N VAL A 380 -19.04 -18.02 -16.63
CA VAL A 380 -20.31 -17.92 -17.37
C VAL A 380 -21.48 -18.50 -16.58
N LEU A 381 -21.30 -19.66 -15.94
CA LEU A 381 -22.33 -20.27 -15.12
C LEU A 381 -22.67 -19.40 -13.90
N SER A 382 -21.67 -18.82 -13.25
CA SER A 382 -21.87 -17.86 -12.14
C SER A 382 -22.66 -16.64 -12.61
N MET A 383 -22.28 -16.07 -13.75
CA MET A 383 -22.98 -14.95 -14.37
C MET A 383 -24.42 -15.28 -14.74
N GLN A 384 -24.69 -16.47 -15.28
CA GLN A 384 -26.04 -16.92 -15.58
C GLN A 384 -26.90 -17.05 -14.32
N SER A 385 -26.34 -17.62 -13.24
CA SER A 385 -27.02 -17.73 -11.95
C SER A 385 -27.42 -16.35 -11.42
N GLU A 386 -26.49 -15.40 -11.45
CA GLU A 386 -26.74 -14.02 -11.01
C GLU A 386 -27.73 -13.27 -11.91
N PHE A 387 -27.71 -13.48 -13.23
CA PHE A 387 -28.71 -12.95 -14.14
C PHE A 387 -30.11 -13.50 -13.86
N ARG A 388 -30.25 -14.80 -13.59
CA ARG A 388 -31.53 -15.43 -13.23
C ARG A 388 -32.13 -14.85 -11.95
N ARG A 389 -31.28 -14.47 -10.99
CA ARG A 389 -31.70 -13.83 -9.73
C ARG A 389 -32.28 -12.43 -9.94
N ARG A 390 -32.01 -11.79 -11.07
CA ARG A 390 -32.46 -10.42 -11.38
C ARG A 390 -33.53 -10.46 -12.46
N ALA A 391 -34.79 -10.23 -12.06
CA ALA A 391 -35.96 -10.36 -12.92
C ALA A 391 -35.82 -9.80 -14.36
N PRO A 392 -35.34 -8.55 -14.58
CA PRO A 392 -35.24 -8.00 -15.95
C PRO A 392 -34.20 -8.68 -16.83
N LEU A 393 -33.32 -9.53 -16.27
CA LEU A 393 -32.21 -10.17 -16.97
C LEU A 393 -32.30 -11.70 -16.95
N SER A 394 -33.39 -12.26 -16.44
CA SER A 394 -33.51 -13.71 -16.21
C SER A 394 -33.32 -14.56 -17.47
N SER A 395 -33.62 -13.98 -18.64
CA SER A 395 -33.44 -14.60 -19.97
C SER A 395 -32.19 -14.11 -20.71
N ALA A 396 -31.37 -13.23 -20.11
CA ALA A 396 -30.31 -12.51 -20.80
C ALA A 396 -29.33 -13.46 -21.51
N LEU A 397 -28.88 -14.52 -20.84
CA LEU A 397 -27.94 -15.50 -21.40
C LEU A 397 -28.59 -16.76 -21.96
N THR A 398 -29.89 -17.01 -21.70
CA THR A 398 -30.58 -18.25 -22.10
C THR A 398 -30.34 -18.66 -23.57
N PRO A 399 -30.38 -17.75 -24.56
CA PRO A 399 -30.17 -18.12 -25.97
C PRO A 399 -28.77 -18.65 -26.29
N VAL A 400 -27.75 -18.29 -25.50
CA VAL A 400 -26.34 -18.65 -25.79
C VAL A 400 -25.85 -19.84 -24.96
N MET A 401 -26.56 -20.19 -23.88
CA MET A 401 -26.11 -21.26 -22.97
C MET A 401 -25.89 -22.62 -23.63
N PRO A 402 -26.74 -23.12 -24.55
CA PRO A 402 -26.51 -24.42 -25.20
C PRO A 402 -25.17 -24.48 -25.94
N PHE A 403 -24.76 -23.37 -26.55
CA PHE A 403 -23.46 -23.26 -27.23
C PHE A 403 -22.32 -23.26 -26.24
N LEU A 404 -22.49 -22.62 -25.08
CA LEU A 404 -21.45 -22.47 -24.05
C LEU A 404 -21.28 -23.74 -23.21
N THR A 405 -22.33 -24.52 -23.00
CA THR A 405 -22.24 -25.81 -22.29
C THR A 405 -21.42 -26.82 -23.06
N ALA A 406 -21.37 -26.74 -24.40
CA ALA A 406 -20.50 -27.59 -25.21
C ALA A 406 -18.99 -27.34 -24.99
N PHE A 407 -18.62 -26.19 -24.41
CA PHE A 407 -17.22 -25.85 -24.10
C PHE A 407 -16.71 -26.39 -22.78
N VAL A 408 -17.60 -26.76 -21.87
CA VAL A 408 -17.20 -27.29 -20.57
C VAL A 408 -17.07 -28.78 -20.77
N PRO A 409 -15.85 -29.34 -20.96
CA PRO A 409 -15.69 -30.77 -21.10
C PRO A 409 -16.34 -31.44 -19.90
N ASP A 410 -17.19 -32.42 -20.20
CA ASP A 410 -18.02 -33.09 -19.22
C ASP A 410 -17.12 -33.59 -18.08
N GLN A 411 -17.44 -33.22 -16.83
CA GLN A 411 -16.62 -33.66 -15.69
C GLN A 411 -16.53 -35.19 -15.60
N ALA A 412 -17.49 -35.89 -16.21
CA ALA A 412 -17.50 -37.33 -16.34
C ALA A 412 -16.36 -37.91 -17.20
N GLN A 413 -15.84 -37.16 -18.18
CA GLN A 413 -14.76 -37.64 -19.07
C GLN A 413 -13.35 -37.35 -18.54
N ALA A 414 -13.17 -36.39 -17.63
CA ALA A 414 -11.83 -36.06 -17.10
C ALA A 414 -11.25 -37.12 -16.14
N ASN A 415 -12.05 -38.11 -15.71
CA ASN A 415 -11.59 -39.28 -14.96
C ASN A 415 -11.42 -40.54 -15.82
N GLY A 416 -11.66 -40.47 -17.13
CA GLY A 416 -11.50 -41.57 -18.08
C GLY A 416 -10.64 -41.16 -19.27
N SER A 417 -9.44 -41.75 -19.35
CA SER A 417 -8.47 -41.76 -20.47
C SER A 417 -8.80 -40.98 -21.75
N ASP A 418 -7.86 -40.12 -22.15
CA ASP A 418 -7.72 -39.40 -23.43
C ASP A 418 -8.49 -40.00 -24.63
N VAL A 419 -9.71 -39.52 -24.88
CA VAL A 419 -10.52 -39.83 -26.08
C VAL A 419 -10.25 -38.82 -27.22
N TRP A 420 -9.52 -37.73 -26.95
CA TRP A 420 -9.26 -36.68 -27.95
C TRP A 420 -8.09 -36.99 -28.90
N THR A 421 -7.21 -37.93 -28.56
CA THR A 421 -6.17 -38.42 -29.48
C THR A 421 -6.77 -39.26 -30.61
N ASP A 422 -7.81 -40.05 -30.36
CA ASP A 422 -8.37 -40.94 -31.38
C ASP A 422 -9.21 -40.20 -32.45
N ALA A 423 -9.79 -39.03 -32.11
CA ALA A 423 -10.59 -38.26 -33.05
C ALA A 423 -9.76 -37.50 -34.11
N LEU A 424 -8.48 -37.20 -33.81
CA LEU A 424 -7.57 -36.55 -34.76
C LEU A 424 -6.82 -37.57 -35.64
N ASP A 425 -6.57 -38.79 -35.14
CA ASP A 425 -5.97 -39.87 -35.93
C ASP A 425 -6.95 -40.47 -36.96
N LEU A 426 -8.27 -40.40 -36.70
CA LEU A 426 -9.31 -40.80 -37.66
C LEU A 426 -9.55 -39.80 -38.80
N ALA A 427 -9.11 -38.54 -38.65
CA ALA A 427 -9.20 -37.54 -39.73
C ALA A 427 -7.92 -37.46 -40.59
N ALA A 428 -6.81 -38.05 -40.14
CA ALA A 428 -5.54 -38.09 -40.87
C ALA A 428 -5.39 -39.35 -41.76
N ASN A 429 -6.23 -40.38 -41.58
CA ASN A 429 -6.16 -41.65 -42.30
C ASN A 429 -7.46 -42.01 -43.06
N GLY A 430 -8.28 -41.02 -43.42
CA GLY A 430 -9.53 -41.18 -44.19
C GLY A 430 -9.55 -40.35 -45.46
#